data_AF-A0A8T6HCI5-F1
#
_entry.id   AF-A0A8T6HCI5-F1
#
_cell.length_a   1.000
_cell.length_b   1.000
_cell.length_c   1.000
_cell.angle_alpha   90.00
_cell.angle_beta   90.00
_cell.angle_gamma   90.00
#
_symmetry.space_group_name_H-M   'P 1'
#
loop_
_entity.id
_entity.type
_entity.pdbx_description
1 polymer ?
#
loop_
_entity_poly.entity_id
_entity_poly.type
_entity_poly.pdbx_seq_one_letter_code
_entity_poly.pdbx_strand_id
1 'polypeptide(L)'
;MKRGLLLFTGLIAVLALVACSADINLLDETKLSDTSLISGEPCLAPCWNGITPGETSFQDAKLIIESDDRFTISDEPAPEDGSNLRSFTFAEGENPACCQLVSRDRETVSSFLLQTAPIMNFGAVYDVYGEPDYLGGEQVNDEQGYMALVYSELPLILYAFVDKPASGAISVSSPIIGTMYLSEADMQELLTCASLYQWQGFLDFTSYVEREFDYIGEGVGDDEICPTGQ
;
A
#
# COMPACT_ATOMS: atom_id res chain seq x y z
N MET A 1 56.53 46.33 28.13
CA MET A 1 55.11 46.78 28.22
C MET A 1 54.21 45.59 27.92
N LYS A 2 53.36 45.23 28.89
CA LYS A 2 52.36 44.16 28.80
C LYS A 2 51.21 44.59 27.90
N ARG A 3 50.76 43.72 26.99
CA ARG A 3 49.38 43.69 26.49
C ARG A 3 48.97 42.23 26.37
N GLY A 4 48.11 41.81 27.29
CA GLY A 4 47.44 40.52 27.23
C GLY A 4 46.35 40.55 26.17
N LEU A 5 46.07 39.39 25.60
CA LEU A 5 44.81 39.12 24.92
C LEU A 5 44.26 37.80 25.45
N LEU A 6 43.08 37.92 26.04
CA LEU A 6 42.30 36.89 26.71
C LEU A 6 41.65 35.91 25.70
N LEU A 7 41.60 34.64 26.12
CA LEU A 7 40.42 33.75 26.13
C LEU A 7 39.40 33.90 24.99
N PHE A 8 39.43 32.96 24.03
CA PHE A 8 38.26 32.51 23.26
C PHE A 8 38.45 31.04 22.85
N THR A 9 38.49 30.14 23.83
CA THR A 9 38.39 28.68 23.63
C THR A 9 37.06 28.24 24.26
N GLY A 10 35.97 28.66 23.62
CA GLY A 10 34.61 28.44 24.10
C GLY A 10 33.79 27.68 23.07
N LEU A 11 33.60 26.39 23.33
CA LEU A 11 32.38 25.64 23.07
C LEU A 11 31.84 25.61 21.62
N ILE A 12 32.48 24.82 20.75
CA ILE A 12 31.80 24.22 19.60
C ILE A 12 31.22 22.88 20.09
N ALA A 13 30.12 22.95 20.83
CA ALA A 13 29.22 21.82 21.03
C ALA A 13 28.18 21.88 19.91
N VAL A 14 28.54 21.37 18.73
CA VAL A 14 27.56 21.11 17.68
C VAL A 14 26.69 19.98 18.20
N LEU A 15 25.44 20.32 18.54
CA LEU A 15 24.37 19.36 18.79
C LEU A 15 24.27 18.46 17.55
N ALA A 16 24.71 17.21 17.68
CA ALA A 16 24.21 16.13 16.85
C ALA A 16 22.75 15.89 17.26
N LEU A 17 21.84 16.64 16.65
CA LEU A 17 20.43 16.28 16.62
C LEU A 17 20.38 14.97 15.83
N VAL A 18 20.29 13.86 16.55
CA VAL A 18 19.97 12.56 15.98
C VAL A 18 18.55 12.70 15.45
N ALA A 19 18.43 13.00 14.16
CA ALA A 19 17.18 12.91 13.44
C ALA A 19 16.84 11.42 13.36
N CYS A 20 16.16 10.90 14.37
CA CYS A 20 15.50 9.61 14.27
C CYS A 20 14.25 9.79 13.39
N SER A 21 14.43 9.96 12.07
CA SER A 21 13.46 9.38 11.15
C SER A 21 13.64 7.89 11.29
N ALA A 22 12.69 7.19 11.92
CA ALA A 22 12.71 5.74 11.85
C ALA A 22 12.70 5.38 10.35
N ASP A 23 13.71 4.66 9.88
CA ASP A 23 13.76 4.24 8.49
C ASP A 23 12.51 3.40 8.22
N ILE A 24 11.78 3.74 7.15
CA ILE A 24 10.63 2.97 6.70
C ILE A 24 11.14 1.59 6.31
N ASN A 25 10.68 0.56 7.01
CA ASN A 25 10.98 -0.83 6.68
C ASN A 25 9.77 -1.47 6.00
N LEU A 26 9.88 -1.70 4.69
CA LEU A 26 8.83 -2.38 3.91
C LEU A 26 8.68 -3.87 4.25
N LEU A 27 9.73 -4.51 4.80
CA LEU A 27 9.74 -5.91 5.21
C LEU A 27 9.43 -6.02 6.71
N ASP A 28 8.32 -5.43 7.14
CA ASP A 28 7.91 -5.42 8.54
C ASP A 28 7.16 -6.71 8.91
N GLU A 29 7.82 -7.56 9.70
CA GLU A 29 7.27 -8.85 10.17
C GLU A 29 6.13 -8.69 11.19
N THR A 30 5.89 -7.47 11.71
CA THR A 30 4.76 -7.19 12.62
C THR A 30 3.47 -6.90 11.88
N LYS A 31 3.48 -6.87 10.54
CA LYS A 31 2.29 -6.69 9.71
C LYS A 31 1.45 -7.98 9.65
N LEU A 32 0.31 -7.90 8.96
CA LEU A 32 -0.68 -8.97 8.93
C LEU A 32 -0.06 -10.29 8.41
N SER A 33 -0.18 -11.37 9.19
CA SER A 33 0.24 -12.72 8.79
C SER A 33 -0.83 -13.42 7.94
N ASP A 34 -1.14 -12.86 6.77
CA ASP A 34 -2.16 -13.38 5.86
C ASP A 34 -1.55 -14.21 4.72
N THR A 35 -2.19 -15.35 4.41
CA THR A 35 -1.88 -16.16 3.23
C THR A 35 -3.12 -16.49 2.39
N SER A 36 -4.25 -15.83 2.68
CA SER A 36 -5.55 -16.11 2.07
C SER A 36 -5.56 -15.82 0.58
N LEU A 37 -4.77 -14.83 0.13
CA LEU A 37 -4.62 -14.50 -1.28
C LEU A 37 -4.24 -15.72 -2.13
N ILE A 38 -3.37 -16.60 -1.61
CA ILE A 38 -2.91 -17.80 -2.33
C ILE A 38 -3.66 -19.07 -1.91
N SER A 39 -4.12 -19.16 -0.66
CA SER A 39 -4.82 -20.35 -0.17
C SER A 39 -6.28 -20.40 -0.60
N GLY A 40 -6.89 -19.24 -0.86
CA GLY A 40 -8.31 -19.11 -1.16
C GLY A 40 -9.24 -19.33 0.04
N GLU A 41 -8.69 -19.36 1.25
CA GLU A 41 -9.44 -19.60 2.48
C GLU A 41 -9.50 -18.32 3.33
N PRO A 42 -10.71 -17.85 3.72
CA PRO A 42 -12.01 -18.47 3.50
C PRO A 42 -12.63 -18.20 2.11
N CYS A 43 -12.00 -17.36 1.29
CA CYS A 43 -12.43 -17.03 -0.06
C CYS A 43 -11.23 -16.57 -0.92
N LEU A 44 -11.41 -16.58 -2.24
CA LEU A 44 -10.45 -16.04 -3.20
C LEU A 44 -10.70 -14.56 -3.49
N ALA A 45 -9.67 -13.86 -3.96
CA ALA A 45 -9.80 -12.47 -4.41
C ALA A 45 -10.98 -12.31 -5.41
N PRO A 46 -11.75 -11.20 -5.34
CA PRO A 46 -11.48 -9.99 -4.55
C PRO A 46 -12.01 -10.06 -3.11
N CYS A 47 -12.39 -11.25 -2.62
CA CYS A 47 -12.81 -11.46 -1.25
C CYS A 47 -11.61 -11.70 -0.32
N TRP A 48 -11.64 -11.09 0.87
CA TRP A 48 -10.72 -11.38 1.97
C TRP A 48 -11.49 -11.53 3.27
N ASN A 49 -11.28 -12.64 3.99
CA ASN A 49 -11.96 -12.93 5.26
C ASN A 49 -13.50 -12.82 5.19
N GLY A 50 -14.11 -13.12 4.03
CA GLY A 50 -15.56 -12.97 3.80
C GLY A 50 -16.02 -11.55 3.47
N ILE A 51 -15.11 -10.59 3.29
CA ILE A 51 -15.38 -9.20 2.91
C ILE A 51 -15.05 -9.05 1.42
N THR A 52 -16.05 -8.65 0.63
CA THR A 52 -15.92 -8.38 -0.81
C THR A 52 -16.31 -6.94 -1.10
N PRO A 53 -15.43 -6.11 -1.68
CA PRO A 53 -15.76 -4.73 -2.02
C PRO A 53 -16.93 -4.64 -3.02
N GLY A 54 -17.80 -3.64 -2.87
CA GLY A 54 -19.02 -3.46 -3.64
C GLY A 54 -20.18 -4.37 -3.24
N GLU A 55 -19.94 -5.41 -2.43
CA GLU A 55 -20.97 -6.38 -2.01
C GLU A 55 -21.19 -6.38 -0.49
N THR A 56 -20.13 -6.47 0.30
CA THR A 56 -20.23 -6.51 1.77
C THR A 56 -20.55 -5.12 2.32
N SER A 57 -21.55 -5.04 3.21
CA SER A 57 -21.85 -3.77 3.86
C SER A 57 -20.70 -3.34 4.78
N PHE A 58 -20.47 -2.03 4.93
CA PHE A 58 -19.44 -1.49 5.81
C PHE A 58 -19.67 -1.95 7.27
N GLN A 59 -20.93 -2.04 7.69
CA GLN A 59 -21.28 -2.49 9.03
C GLN A 59 -21.00 -3.98 9.23
N ASP A 60 -21.31 -4.83 8.23
CA ASP A 60 -21.01 -6.26 8.32
C ASP A 60 -19.50 -6.51 8.30
N ALA A 61 -18.76 -5.80 7.44
CA ALA A 61 -17.31 -5.89 7.41
C ALA A 61 -16.68 -5.52 8.75
N LYS A 62 -17.17 -4.45 9.40
CA LYS A 62 -16.75 -4.08 10.75
C LYS A 62 -17.05 -5.20 11.76
N LEU A 63 -18.26 -5.77 11.72
CA LEU A 63 -18.63 -6.88 12.61
C LEU A 63 -17.77 -8.12 12.40
N ILE A 64 -17.40 -8.44 11.14
CA ILE A 64 -16.47 -9.53 10.82
C ILE A 64 -15.15 -9.31 11.55
N ILE A 65 -14.57 -8.10 11.43
CA ILE A 65 -13.30 -7.75 12.09
C ILE A 65 -13.42 -7.76 13.62
N GLU A 66 -14.49 -7.18 14.19
CA GLU A 66 -14.72 -7.18 15.65
C GLU A 66 -14.99 -8.58 16.22
N SER A 67 -15.48 -9.51 15.40
CA SER A 67 -15.80 -10.87 15.83
C SER A 67 -14.62 -11.84 15.78
N ASP A 68 -13.54 -11.47 15.09
CA ASP A 68 -12.32 -12.26 14.97
C ASP A 68 -11.32 -11.82 16.04
N ASP A 69 -11.01 -12.71 16.99
CA ASP A 69 -10.15 -12.41 18.14
C ASP A 69 -8.69 -12.16 17.75
N ARG A 70 -8.32 -12.42 16.50
CA ARG A 70 -7.01 -12.05 15.94
C ARG A 70 -6.91 -10.56 15.66
N PHE A 71 -8.00 -9.81 15.51
CA PHE A 71 -7.96 -8.41 15.08
C PHE A 71 -8.38 -7.42 16.15
N THR A 72 -7.76 -6.24 16.12
CA THR A 72 -8.13 -5.09 16.94
C THR A 72 -8.35 -3.88 16.04
N ILE A 73 -9.51 -3.23 16.15
CA ILE A 73 -9.76 -1.92 15.53
C ILE A 73 -9.05 -0.84 16.35
N SER A 74 -8.13 -0.12 15.71
CA SER A 74 -7.28 0.90 16.36
C SER A 74 -7.81 2.32 16.22
N ASP A 75 -8.49 2.62 15.11
CA ASP A 75 -9.06 3.94 14.85
C ASP A 75 -10.29 3.84 13.95
N GLU A 76 -11.27 4.69 14.18
CA GLU A 76 -12.48 4.85 13.37
C GLU A 76 -12.84 6.34 13.37
N PRO A 77 -12.29 7.13 12.43
CA PRO A 77 -12.56 8.54 12.35
C PRO A 77 -14.06 8.81 12.20
N ALA A 78 -14.55 9.84 12.90
CA ALA A 78 -15.88 10.36 12.63
C ALA A 78 -15.94 10.90 11.19
N PRO A 79 -17.03 10.67 10.43
CA PRO A 79 -17.18 11.27 9.12
C PRO A 79 -17.12 12.79 9.21
N GLU A 80 -16.43 13.42 8.27
CA GLU A 80 -16.44 14.87 8.13
C GLU A 80 -17.83 15.37 7.71
N ASP A 81 -18.16 16.61 8.08
CA ASP A 81 -19.46 17.21 7.76
C ASP A 81 -19.70 17.23 6.24
N GLY A 82 -20.77 16.56 5.80
CA GLY A 82 -21.12 16.45 4.39
C GLY A 82 -20.38 15.35 3.61
N SER A 83 -19.47 14.61 4.25
CA SER A 83 -18.77 13.47 3.64
C SER A 83 -19.55 12.17 3.78
N ASN A 84 -19.52 11.36 2.72
CA ASN A 84 -19.97 9.98 2.73
C ASN A 84 -18.84 8.99 3.02
N LEU A 85 -17.63 9.48 3.26
CA LEU A 85 -16.50 8.63 3.59
C LEU A 85 -16.68 8.04 5.00
N ARG A 86 -16.54 6.72 5.09
CA ARG A 86 -16.33 5.99 6.33
C ARG A 86 -15.06 5.17 6.21
N SER A 87 -14.30 5.08 7.30
CA SER A 87 -13.18 4.17 7.36
C SER A 87 -12.93 3.70 8.79
N PHE A 88 -12.24 2.58 8.92
CA PHE A 88 -11.60 2.17 10.15
C PHE A 88 -10.25 1.54 9.84
N THR A 89 -9.32 1.64 10.80
CA THR A 89 -8.03 0.95 10.76
C THR A 89 -7.99 -0.16 11.79
N PHE A 90 -7.28 -1.22 11.47
CA PHE A 90 -7.13 -2.38 12.34
C PHE A 90 -5.73 -3.00 12.20
N ALA A 91 -5.42 -3.89 13.12
CA ALA A 91 -4.20 -4.69 13.15
C ALA A 91 -4.46 -6.10 13.65
N GLU A 92 -3.51 -6.99 13.42
CA GLU A 92 -3.44 -8.31 14.03
C GLU A 92 -2.85 -8.22 15.45
N GLY A 93 -3.55 -8.73 16.46
CA GLY A 93 -3.14 -8.73 17.85
C GLY A 93 -2.89 -7.33 18.40
N GLU A 94 -1.73 -7.14 19.05
CA GLU A 94 -1.25 -5.86 19.59
C GLU A 94 -0.27 -5.14 18.62
N ASN A 95 -0.19 -5.59 17.36
CA ASN A 95 0.70 -4.97 16.38
C ASN A 95 0.24 -3.55 16.01
N PRO A 96 1.13 -2.71 15.45
CA PRO A 96 0.73 -1.41 14.92
C PRO A 96 -0.34 -1.54 13.83
N ALA A 97 -1.26 -0.56 13.79
CA ALA A 97 -2.26 -0.43 12.73
C ALA A 97 -1.62 -0.57 11.34
N CYS A 98 -2.13 -1.52 10.54
CA CYS A 98 -1.56 -1.90 9.25
C CYS A 98 -2.55 -1.75 8.11
N CYS A 99 -3.82 -1.83 8.45
CA CYS A 99 -4.84 -2.30 7.55
C CYS A 99 -6.03 -1.36 7.66
N GLN A 100 -6.61 -1.00 6.52
CA GLN A 100 -7.65 0.02 6.45
C GLN A 100 -8.77 -0.47 5.56
N LEU A 101 -9.99 -0.27 6.02
CA LEU A 101 -11.20 -0.51 5.24
C LEU A 101 -11.95 0.80 5.04
N VAL A 102 -12.43 1.03 3.82
CA VAL A 102 -13.03 2.28 3.37
C VAL A 102 -14.37 2.02 2.71
N SER A 103 -15.34 2.90 2.97
CA SER A 103 -16.59 3.02 2.25
C SER A 103 -16.75 4.47 1.81
N ARG A 104 -17.02 4.69 0.52
CA ARG A 104 -17.26 6.01 -0.08
C ARG A 104 -18.74 6.38 -0.15
N ASP A 105 -19.63 5.39 -0.03
CA ASP A 105 -21.09 5.53 -0.07
C ASP A 105 -21.75 5.40 1.32
N ARG A 106 -20.96 5.12 2.36
CA ARG A 106 -21.34 4.76 3.76
C ARG A 106 -22.02 3.42 3.94
N GLU A 107 -22.37 2.73 2.85
CA GLU A 107 -23.20 1.53 2.88
C GLU A 107 -22.36 0.28 2.62
N THR A 108 -21.56 0.28 1.57
CA THR A 108 -20.76 -0.86 1.12
C THR A 108 -19.27 -0.58 1.23
N VAL A 109 -18.47 -1.64 1.41
CA VAL A 109 -17.02 -1.52 1.38
C VAL A 109 -16.60 -1.14 -0.03
N SER A 110 -15.95 0.00 -0.22
CA SER A 110 -15.45 0.44 -1.53
C SER A 110 -14.05 -0.12 -1.81
N SER A 111 -13.20 -0.15 -0.77
CA SER A 111 -11.87 -0.75 -0.85
C SER A 111 -11.35 -1.14 0.53
N PHE A 112 -10.36 -2.01 0.56
CA PHE A 112 -9.51 -2.18 1.74
C PHE A 112 -8.05 -2.46 1.37
N LEU A 113 -7.15 -1.93 2.17
CA LEU A 113 -5.69 -2.12 2.09
C LEU A 113 -5.26 -2.99 3.26
N LEU A 114 -4.52 -4.06 2.95
CA LEU A 114 -3.85 -4.91 3.92
C LEU A 114 -2.34 -4.77 3.73
N GLN A 115 -1.63 -4.29 4.73
CA GLN A 115 -0.17 -4.43 4.76
C GLN A 115 0.17 -5.79 5.37
N THR A 116 0.98 -6.58 4.67
CA THR A 116 1.26 -7.98 5.02
C THR A 116 2.70 -8.18 5.46
N ALA A 117 2.93 -9.10 6.39
CA ALA A 117 4.27 -9.59 6.67
C ALA A 117 4.84 -10.28 5.41
N PRO A 118 6.18 -10.30 5.20
CA PRO A 118 6.81 -10.84 4.00
C PRO A 118 6.87 -12.38 3.99
N ILE A 119 5.72 -13.03 4.19
CA ILE A 119 5.56 -14.49 4.28
C ILE A 119 5.02 -15.11 2.98
N MET A 120 4.57 -14.28 2.05
CA MET A 120 4.18 -14.66 0.70
C MET A 120 5.11 -14.02 -0.33
N ASN A 121 5.33 -14.71 -1.44
CA ASN A 121 6.12 -14.21 -2.57
C ASN A 121 5.26 -14.11 -3.83
N PHE A 122 5.64 -13.18 -4.72
CA PHE A 122 4.91 -12.91 -5.95
C PHE A 122 4.72 -14.14 -6.84
N GLY A 123 5.68 -15.06 -6.89
CA GLY A 123 5.58 -16.29 -7.69
C GLY A 123 4.38 -17.16 -7.32
N ALA A 124 4.07 -17.28 -6.02
CA ALA A 124 2.91 -18.05 -5.58
C ALA A 124 1.59 -17.40 -5.99
N VAL A 125 1.56 -16.06 -6.03
CA VAL A 125 0.39 -15.31 -6.49
C VAL A 125 0.27 -15.38 -8.01
N TYR A 126 1.38 -15.26 -8.73
CA TYR A 126 1.47 -15.40 -10.18
C TYR A 126 0.98 -16.77 -10.65
N ASP A 127 1.28 -17.85 -9.92
CA ASP A 127 0.79 -19.19 -10.23
C ASP A 127 -0.75 -19.31 -10.11
N VAL A 128 -1.39 -18.51 -9.25
CA VAL A 128 -2.84 -18.53 -9.01
C VAL A 128 -3.59 -17.61 -9.97
N TYR A 129 -3.11 -16.38 -10.15
CA TYR A 129 -3.85 -15.32 -10.86
C TYR A 129 -3.24 -14.95 -12.21
N GLY A 130 -2.06 -15.47 -12.55
CA GLY A 130 -1.36 -15.14 -13.79
C GLY A 130 -0.64 -13.80 -13.73
N GLU A 131 -0.55 -13.14 -14.88
CA GLU A 131 0.18 -11.88 -15.02
C GLU A 131 -0.71 -10.68 -14.63
N PRO A 132 -0.15 -9.64 -14.00
CA PRO A 132 -0.85 -8.37 -13.87
C PRO A 132 -0.94 -7.68 -15.24
N ASP A 133 -1.91 -6.78 -15.40
CA ASP A 133 -2.09 -6.00 -16.64
C ASP A 133 -1.14 -4.80 -16.67
N TYR A 134 -1.04 -4.12 -15.52
CA TYR A 134 -0.30 -2.88 -15.36
C TYR A 134 0.53 -2.88 -14.09
N LEU A 135 1.41 -1.89 -13.98
CA LEU A 135 2.14 -1.61 -12.75
C LEU A 135 2.44 -0.11 -12.57
N GLY A 136 2.69 0.26 -11.32
CA GLY A 136 3.36 1.50 -10.91
C GLY A 136 4.49 1.15 -9.94
N GLY A 137 5.51 2.01 -9.84
CA GLY A 137 6.66 1.77 -8.96
C GLY A 137 7.00 2.99 -8.14
N GLU A 138 7.36 2.77 -6.88
CA GLU A 138 7.85 3.83 -5.99
C GLU A 138 9.13 3.38 -5.29
N GLN A 139 10.15 4.25 -5.35
CA GLN A 139 11.36 4.10 -4.56
C GLN A 139 11.14 4.78 -3.21
N VAL A 140 11.25 4.02 -2.12
CA VAL A 140 11.11 4.54 -0.76
C VAL A 140 12.44 5.09 -0.27
N ASN A 141 13.53 4.36 -0.50
CA ASN A 141 14.91 4.80 -0.26
C ASN A 141 15.87 4.04 -1.19
N ASP A 142 17.18 4.20 -1.02
CA ASP A 142 18.18 3.53 -1.88
C ASP A 142 18.20 2.01 -1.72
N GLU A 143 17.69 1.48 -0.61
CA GLU A 143 17.68 0.05 -0.29
C GLU A 143 16.33 -0.61 -0.60
N GLN A 144 15.24 0.15 -0.61
CA GLN A 144 13.89 -0.40 -0.64
C GLN A 144 12.98 0.39 -1.60
N GLY A 145 12.21 -0.36 -2.37
CA GLY A 145 11.08 0.15 -3.16
C GLY A 145 10.04 -0.94 -3.32
N TYR A 146 8.96 -0.60 -4.02
CA TYR A 146 7.92 -1.56 -4.33
C TYR A 146 7.32 -1.31 -5.72
N MET A 147 6.73 -2.35 -6.29
CA MET A 147 5.87 -2.28 -7.46
C MET A 147 4.43 -2.57 -7.05
N ALA A 148 3.52 -1.65 -7.36
CA ALA A 148 2.09 -1.88 -7.33
C ALA A 148 1.69 -2.59 -8.63
N LEU A 149 1.32 -3.86 -8.55
CA LEU A 149 0.89 -4.70 -9.67
C LEU A 149 -0.64 -4.70 -9.75
N VAL A 150 -1.18 -4.25 -10.87
CA VAL A 150 -2.62 -4.06 -11.06
C VAL A 150 -3.18 -5.19 -11.90
N TYR A 151 -4.13 -5.93 -11.32
CA TYR A 151 -4.98 -6.87 -12.05
C TYR A 151 -6.28 -6.12 -12.33
N SER A 152 -6.59 -5.83 -13.58
CA SER A 152 -7.73 -4.99 -13.96
C SER A 152 -9.02 -5.80 -14.11
N GLU A 153 -8.93 -7.06 -14.53
CA GLU A 153 -10.08 -7.98 -14.62
C GLU A 153 -10.49 -8.56 -13.26
N LEU A 154 -9.60 -8.48 -12.26
CA LEU A 154 -9.82 -8.88 -10.89
C LEU A 154 -9.44 -7.69 -10.01
N PRO A 155 -10.37 -6.95 -9.38
CA PRO A 155 -10.11 -5.62 -8.82
C PRO A 155 -9.19 -5.68 -7.59
N LEU A 156 -7.91 -5.84 -7.86
CA LEU A 156 -6.84 -6.23 -6.94
C LEU A 156 -5.54 -5.55 -7.37
N ILE A 157 -4.86 -4.97 -6.38
CA ILE A 157 -3.50 -4.44 -6.52
C ILE A 157 -2.61 -5.15 -5.51
N LEU A 158 -1.46 -5.63 -5.96
CA LEU A 158 -0.44 -6.24 -5.11
C LEU A 158 0.74 -5.29 -4.96
N TYR A 159 1.24 -5.13 -3.75
CA TYR A 159 2.48 -4.40 -3.49
C TYR A 159 3.61 -5.40 -3.31
N ALA A 160 4.48 -5.52 -4.32
CA ALA A 160 5.61 -6.44 -4.31
C ALA A 160 6.91 -5.67 -4.03
N PHE A 161 7.69 -6.16 -3.07
CA PHE A 161 8.94 -5.55 -2.66
C PHE A 161 10.05 -5.68 -3.73
N VAL A 162 10.88 -4.64 -3.83
CA VAL A 162 12.08 -4.58 -4.65
C VAL A 162 13.27 -4.17 -3.79
N ASP A 163 14.27 -5.04 -3.68
CA ASP A 163 15.56 -4.73 -3.06
C ASP A 163 16.38 -3.83 -3.98
N LYS A 164 16.95 -2.75 -3.43
CA LYS A 164 17.83 -1.80 -4.13
C LYS A 164 17.29 -1.35 -5.49
N PRO A 165 16.23 -0.52 -5.53
CA PRO A 165 15.50 -0.18 -6.75
C PRO A 165 16.36 0.32 -7.92
N ALA A 166 17.50 0.96 -7.66
CA ALA A 166 18.44 1.39 -8.70
C ALA A 166 19.03 0.25 -9.56
N SER A 167 19.04 -0.98 -9.04
CA SER A 167 19.62 -2.16 -9.70
C SER A 167 18.78 -3.44 -9.56
N GLY A 168 17.75 -3.40 -8.74
CA GLY A 168 16.86 -4.53 -8.47
C GLY A 168 15.72 -4.62 -9.48
N ALA A 169 15.04 -5.75 -9.42
CA ALA A 169 13.87 -6.05 -10.23
C ALA A 169 12.80 -6.69 -9.35
N ILE A 170 11.55 -6.59 -9.78
CA ILE A 170 10.54 -7.53 -9.29
C ILE A 170 10.87 -8.94 -9.81
N SER A 171 10.64 -9.95 -8.98
CA SER A 171 10.88 -11.36 -9.33
C SER A 171 9.81 -12.25 -8.70
N VAL A 172 9.75 -13.52 -9.11
CA VAL A 172 8.90 -14.53 -8.44
C VAL A 172 9.24 -14.71 -6.96
N SER A 173 10.45 -14.33 -6.53
CA SER A 173 10.85 -14.33 -5.12
C SER A 173 10.57 -13.03 -4.38
N SER A 174 10.07 -11.99 -5.05
CA SER A 174 9.76 -10.71 -4.40
C SER A 174 8.66 -10.92 -3.34
N PRO A 175 8.90 -10.55 -2.07
CA PRO A 175 7.86 -10.60 -1.04
C PRO A 175 6.67 -9.71 -1.39
N ILE A 176 5.46 -10.19 -1.09
CA ILE A 176 4.26 -9.36 -1.09
C ILE A 176 4.17 -8.67 0.26
N ILE A 177 4.19 -7.33 0.24
CA ILE A 177 4.17 -6.47 1.43
C ILE A 177 2.84 -5.77 1.62
N GLY A 178 1.93 -5.92 0.66
CA GLY A 178 0.55 -5.49 0.82
C GLY A 178 -0.35 -5.91 -0.33
N THR A 179 -1.64 -5.77 -0.10
CA THR A 179 -2.70 -6.04 -1.07
C THR A 179 -3.78 -4.98 -0.92
N MET A 180 -4.33 -4.51 -2.02
CA MET A 180 -5.49 -3.62 -2.03
C MET A 180 -6.58 -4.27 -2.87
N TYR A 181 -7.76 -4.41 -2.26
CA TYR A 181 -8.94 -4.93 -2.92
C TYR A 181 -9.90 -3.76 -3.15
N LEU A 182 -10.45 -3.67 -4.35
CA LEU A 182 -11.30 -2.57 -4.77
C LEU A 182 -12.66 -3.10 -5.24
N SER A 183 -13.68 -2.25 -5.18
CA SER A 183 -14.91 -2.48 -5.93
C SER A 183 -14.60 -2.35 -7.44
N GLU A 184 -15.45 -2.92 -8.30
CA GLU A 184 -15.30 -2.73 -9.75
C GLU A 184 -15.34 -1.25 -10.14
N ALA A 185 -16.19 -0.45 -9.47
CA ALA A 185 -16.30 0.99 -9.69
C ALA A 185 -15.02 1.72 -9.29
N ASP A 186 -14.45 1.41 -8.13
CA ASP A 186 -13.21 2.01 -7.63
C ASP A 186 -12.00 1.59 -8.50
N MET A 187 -11.98 0.36 -9.04
CA MET A 187 -10.96 -0.05 -10.01
C MET A 187 -11.09 0.72 -11.33
N GLN A 188 -12.30 0.92 -11.84
CA GLN A 188 -12.51 1.74 -13.04
C GLN A 188 -12.12 3.20 -12.83
N GLU A 189 -12.45 3.77 -11.67
CA GLU A 189 -12.02 5.12 -11.29
C GLU A 189 -10.49 5.20 -11.25
N LEU A 190 -9.83 4.24 -10.59
CA LEU A 190 -8.37 4.17 -10.54
C LEU A 190 -7.75 4.13 -11.94
N LEU A 191 -8.23 3.26 -12.83
CA LEU A 191 -7.73 3.20 -14.20
C LEU A 191 -8.01 4.50 -14.96
N THR A 192 -9.16 5.12 -14.77
CA THR A 192 -9.47 6.43 -15.37
C THR A 192 -8.52 7.53 -14.93
N CYS A 193 -7.99 7.42 -13.70
CA CYS A 193 -7.21 8.46 -13.04
C CYS A 193 -5.71 8.17 -12.91
N ALA A 194 -5.25 7.01 -13.37
CA ALA A 194 -3.86 6.61 -13.24
C ALA A 194 -3.10 6.72 -14.57
N SER A 195 -1.81 7.00 -14.44
CA SER A 195 -0.83 6.75 -15.50
C SER A 195 -0.02 5.53 -15.09
N LEU A 196 -0.04 4.49 -15.91
CA LEU A 196 0.50 3.18 -15.57
C LEU A 196 1.41 2.65 -16.67
N TYR A 197 2.29 1.76 -16.26
CA TYR A 197 3.17 0.98 -17.12
C TYR A 197 2.51 -0.35 -17.43
N GLN A 198 2.42 -0.75 -18.70
CA GLN A 198 1.96 -2.09 -19.06
C GLN A 198 2.95 -3.15 -18.55
N TRP A 199 2.48 -4.28 -18.03
CA TRP A 199 3.33 -5.39 -17.66
C TRP A 199 4.07 -5.95 -18.90
N GLN A 200 5.40 -6.02 -18.82
CA GLN A 200 6.28 -6.59 -19.86
C GLN A 200 7.18 -7.71 -19.29
N GLY A 201 6.76 -8.32 -18.18
CA GLY A 201 7.54 -9.32 -17.46
C GLY A 201 8.47 -8.73 -16.41
N PHE A 202 9.45 -9.55 -15.99
CA PHE A 202 10.39 -9.26 -14.91
C PHE A 202 11.54 -8.35 -15.35
N LEU A 203 11.24 -7.10 -15.72
CA LEU A 203 12.25 -6.07 -15.99
C LEU A 203 12.79 -5.46 -14.70
N ASP A 204 13.98 -4.87 -14.78
CA ASP A 204 14.56 -4.08 -13.69
C ASP A 204 13.66 -2.89 -13.36
N PHE A 205 13.65 -2.48 -12.08
CA PHE A 205 12.77 -1.42 -11.59
C PHE A 205 12.93 -0.10 -12.36
N THR A 206 14.17 0.32 -12.60
CA THR A 206 14.49 1.53 -13.39
C THR A 206 13.99 1.44 -14.82
N SER A 207 13.97 0.25 -15.42
CA SER A 207 13.44 0.05 -16.77
C SER A 207 11.94 0.36 -16.87
N TYR A 208 11.21 0.21 -15.76
CA TYR A 208 9.81 0.59 -15.67
C TYR A 208 9.61 2.06 -15.28
N VAL A 209 10.33 2.58 -14.28
CA VAL A 209 10.01 3.92 -13.75
C VAL A 209 10.62 5.09 -14.55
N GLU A 210 11.61 4.84 -15.41
CA GLU A 210 12.24 5.88 -16.23
C GLU A 210 11.63 6.03 -17.63
N ARG A 211 10.69 5.14 -18.01
CA ARG A 211 10.03 5.19 -19.33
C ARG A 211 8.77 6.05 -19.30
N GLU A 212 8.23 6.31 -20.49
CA GLU A 212 6.91 6.92 -20.60
C GLU A 212 5.83 5.90 -20.21
N PHE A 213 4.72 6.40 -19.66
CA PHE A 213 3.56 5.57 -19.35
C PHE A 213 2.95 5.01 -20.64
N ASP A 214 2.65 3.71 -20.67
CA ASP A 214 1.96 3.10 -21.81
C ASP A 214 0.45 3.35 -21.74
N TYR A 215 -0.06 3.52 -20.53
CA TYR A 215 -1.46 3.77 -20.25
C TYR A 215 -1.60 5.09 -19.50
N ILE A 216 -2.45 5.96 -20.02
CA ILE A 216 -2.84 7.21 -19.39
C ILE A 216 -4.35 7.20 -19.37
N GLY A 217 -4.94 7.14 -18.18
CA GLY A 217 -6.38 7.18 -18.00
C GLY A 217 -7.00 8.45 -18.59
N GLU A 218 -8.22 8.35 -19.10
CA GLU A 218 -8.87 9.46 -19.81
C GLU A 218 -9.14 10.68 -18.92
N GLY A 219 -9.19 10.50 -17.60
CA GLY A 219 -9.38 11.58 -16.63
C GLY A 219 -8.07 12.17 -16.09
N VAL A 220 -6.89 11.66 -16.49
CA VAL A 220 -5.61 12.20 -16.00
C VAL A 220 -5.45 13.66 -16.41
N GLY A 221 -5.31 14.54 -15.40
CA GLY A 221 -5.21 15.99 -15.58
C GLY A 221 -6.56 16.72 -15.62
N ASP A 222 -7.66 16.01 -15.43
CA ASP A 222 -8.99 16.57 -15.22
C ASP A 222 -9.34 16.50 -13.72
N ASP A 223 -9.25 17.65 -13.04
CA ASP A 223 -9.52 17.75 -11.59
C ASP A 223 -11.00 17.47 -11.22
N GLU A 224 -11.93 17.50 -12.19
CA GLU A 224 -13.34 17.16 -11.96
C GLU A 224 -13.57 15.65 -11.98
N ILE A 225 -12.89 14.94 -12.88
CA ILE A 225 -13.01 13.48 -13.05
C ILE A 225 -12.10 12.74 -12.08
N CYS A 226 -10.87 13.23 -11.93
CA CYS A 226 -9.81 12.64 -11.14
C CYS A 226 -9.33 13.66 -10.13
N PRO A 227 -10.12 13.92 -9.08
CA PRO A 227 -9.71 14.84 -8.04
C PRO A 227 -8.37 14.35 -7.48
N THR A 228 -7.30 15.10 -7.73
CA THR A 228 -5.99 14.84 -7.14
C THR A 228 -6.21 14.93 -5.63
N GLY A 229 -6.17 13.78 -4.94
CA GLY A 229 -6.70 13.62 -3.59
C GLY A 229 -6.40 14.80 -2.65
N GLN A 230 -7.47 15.31 -2.03
CA GLN A 230 -7.43 15.98 -0.73
C GLN A 230 -7.16 14.95 0.36
#